data_AF-A0A955IRG5-F1
#
_entry.id   AF-A0A955IRG5-F1
#
_cell.length_a   1.000
_cell.length_b   1.000
_cell.length_c   1.000
_cell.angle_alpha   90.00
_cell.angle_beta   90.00
_cell.angle_gamma   90.00
#
_symmetry.space_group_name_H-M   'P 1'
#
loop_
_entity.id
_entity.type
_entity.pdbx_description
1 polymer ?
#
loop_
_entity_poly.entity_id
_entity_poly.type
_entity_poly.pdbx_seq_one_letter_code
_entity_poly.pdbx_strand_id
1 'polypeptide(L)'
;HLQLNSSYVIENVRDFVTSVRADEQTRPSESTARGRSDDDFVTGDKLMQLALQRAAIHAAAQVSLDELIREKESQQLGARMQTIAQAMLDDLDGGMRITQINTPDVSPPLSIEKLANEFDLAAENTKARMERARKRAEDRRIDAAGDGWGDAIRLINEYENLIDSDGSATDQQAALDAVYAHLESDAVGGEVASIISSALSFQALVDSSLGADAQRFSSLLPIYRKHPNLVVRQRWLETVTSIMSASDLETIGLPSGTGKLGVSVTGSQDIAEQRRQNRLNAKERNAQMRAISGMRQVDRVPWGFQRGRDFTRRRLNREAEAHSSSDG
;
A
#
# COMPACT_ATOMS: atom_id res chain seq x y z
N HIS A 1 0.28 20.26 33.05
CA HIS A 1 -0.25 21.58 33.43
C HIS A 1 -1.54 21.84 32.66
N LEU A 2 -2.55 22.43 33.31
CA LEU A 2 -3.84 22.75 32.71
C LEU A 2 -4.07 24.26 32.87
N GLN A 3 -4.21 24.97 31.76
CA GLN A 3 -4.62 26.38 31.79
C GLN A 3 -6.13 26.49 31.58
N LEU A 4 -6.77 27.40 32.32
CA LEU A 4 -8.21 27.60 32.33
C LEU A 4 -8.51 29.08 32.09
N ASN A 5 -9.33 29.36 31.10
CA ASN A 5 -9.92 30.67 30.87
C ASN A 5 -11.41 30.57 31.13
N SER A 6 -11.93 31.40 32.03
CA SER A 6 -13.35 31.39 32.40
C SER A 6 -13.96 32.78 32.32
N SER A 7 -15.20 32.82 31.85
CA SER A 7 -16.06 34.00 31.92
C SER A 7 -17.26 33.70 32.83
N TYR A 8 -17.63 34.66 33.68
CA TYR A 8 -18.80 34.55 34.55
C TYR A 8 -19.59 35.86 34.61
N VAL A 9 -20.84 35.75 35.03
CA VAL A 9 -21.76 36.87 35.25
C VAL A 9 -22.38 36.72 36.63
N ILE A 10 -22.57 37.84 37.33
CA ILE A 10 -23.32 37.87 38.60
C ILE A 10 -24.80 37.95 38.26
N GLU A 11 -25.57 36.93 38.63
CA GLU A 11 -27.02 36.91 38.39
C GLU A 11 -27.80 37.39 39.60
N ASN A 12 -27.37 37.00 40.81
CA ASN A 12 -27.98 37.45 42.04
C ASN A 12 -27.00 38.25 42.89
N VAL A 13 -27.14 39.58 42.82
CA VAL A 13 -26.31 40.54 43.57
C VAL A 13 -26.50 40.38 45.08
N ARG A 14 -27.69 39.96 45.56
CA ARG A 14 -27.94 39.79 46.99
C ARG A 14 -27.13 38.61 47.52
N ASP A 15 -27.23 37.46 46.85
CA ASP A 15 -26.58 36.20 47.25
C ASP A 15 -25.06 36.32 47.13
N PHE A 16 -24.58 36.99 46.07
CA PHE A 16 -23.18 37.35 45.89
C PHE A 16 -22.65 38.23 47.03
N VAL A 17 -23.38 39.28 47.42
CA VAL A 17 -22.94 40.15 48.52
C VAL A 17 -23.01 39.40 49.85
N THR A 18 -24.00 38.54 50.10
CA THR A 18 -24.08 37.78 51.36
C THR A 18 -23.02 36.70 51.47
N SER A 19 -22.70 35.98 50.39
CA SER A 19 -21.64 34.95 50.38
C SER A 19 -20.25 35.56 50.52
N VAL A 20 -20.01 36.73 49.94
CA VAL A 20 -18.74 37.48 50.11
C VAL A 20 -18.67 38.16 51.49
N ARG A 21 -19.80 38.51 52.10
CA ARG A 21 -19.87 39.26 53.38
C ARG A 21 -20.16 38.41 54.61
N ALA A 22 -20.50 37.12 54.46
CA ALA A 22 -20.74 36.20 55.58
C ALA A 22 -19.54 36.06 56.52
N ASP A 23 -18.32 36.42 56.07
CA ASP A 23 -17.13 36.45 56.90
C ASP A 23 -16.92 37.78 57.66
N GLU A 24 -17.75 38.81 57.40
CA GLU A 24 -17.69 40.10 58.11
C GLU A 24 -18.37 40.04 59.50
N GLN A 25 -19.20 39.01 59.77
CA GLN A 25 -19.84 38.80 61.08
C GLN A 25 -18.97 38.00 62.07
N THR A 26 -17.87 37.42 61.61
CA THR A 26 -16.83 36.75 62.42
C THR A 26 -15.75 37.71 62.94
N ARG A 27 -16.06 39.00 63.08
CA ARG A 27 -15.16 39.99 63.73
C ARG A 27 -14.98 39.64 65.22
N PRO A 28 -13.77 39.27 65.70
CA PRO A 28 -13.47 39.41 67.12
C PRO A 28 -13.39 40.90 67.43
N SER A 29 -13.97 41.31 68.55
CA SER A 29 -13.91 42.68 69.08
C SER A 29 -12.52 43.30 68.96
N GLU A 30 -12.47 44.56 68.53
CA GLU A 30 -11.29 45.41 68.37
C GLU A 30 -10.32 45.33 69.57
N SER A 31 -9.30 44.47 69.50
CA SER A 31 -8.02 44.72 70.18
C SER A 31 -6.82 43.90 69.68
N THR A 32 -6.97 42.99 68.70
CA THR A 32 -5.81 42.19 68.21
C THR A 32 -5.53 42.36 66.70
N ALA A 33 -5.94 43.47 66.09
CA ALA A 33 -5.66 43.76 64.67
C ALA A 33 -4.29 44.43 64.48
N ARG A 34 -3.21 43.73 64.85
CA ARG A 34 -1.85 44.13 64.45
C ARG A 34 -1.12 42.90 63.91
N GLY A 35 -1.27 42.67 62.60
CA GLY A 35 -0.49 41.65 61.88
C GLY A 35 -1.29 40.66 61.04
N ARG A 36 -2.49 41.00 60.56
CA ARG A 36 -3.23 40.16 59.60
C ARG A 36 -3.38 40.95 58.29
N SER A 37 -2.72 40.47 57.24
CA SER A 37 -2.70 41.05 55.90
C SER A 37 -4.10 41.05 55.27
N ASP A 38 -4.42 42.08 54.49
CA ASP A 38 -5.67 42.26 53.70
C ASP A 38 -6.02 41.10 52.74
N ASP A 39 -5.22 40.03 52.69
CA ASP A 39 -5.40 38.84 51.84
C ASP A 39 -6.40 37.80 52.40
N ASP A 40 -6.86 37.96 53.65
CA ASP A 40 -7.75 36.99 54.31
C ASP A 40 -9.23 37.13 53.91
N PHE A 41 -9.59 38.10 53.06
CA PHE A 41 -10.96 38.25 52.55
C PHE A 41 -11.16 37.45 51.26
N VAL A 42 -12.09 36.49 51.28
CA VAL A 42 -12.45 35.75 50.06
C VAL A 42 -13.29 36.65 49.15
N THR A 43 -12.61 37.34 48.23
CA THR A 43 -13.27 38.10 47.15
C THR A 43 -14.04 37.12 46.26
N GLY A 44 -15.17 37.52 45.65
CA GLY A 44 -15.96 36.65 44.75
C GLY A 44 -15.13 35.99 43.63
N ASP A 45 -14.10 36.69 43.14
CA ASP A 45 -13.12 36.18 42.18
C ASP A 45 -12.33 34.99 42.74
N LYS A 46 -12.01 35.01 44.04
CA LYS A 46 -11.31 33.92 44.73
C LYS A 46 -12.20 32.70 44.91
N LEU A 47 -13.49 32.90 45.23
CA LEU A 47 -14.46 31.80 45.27
C LEU A 47 -14.60 31.13 43.90
N MET A 48 -14.73 31.94 42.84
CA MET A 48 -14.77 31.46 41.46
C MET A 48 -13.48 30.68 41.10
N GLN A 49 -12.31 31.22 41.44
CA GLN A 49 -11.03 30.56 41.20
C GLN A 49 -10.94 29.20 41.91
N LEU A 50 -11.34 29.12 43.18
CA LEU A 50 -11.28 27.89 43.96
C LEU A 50 -12.29 26.83 43.47
N ALA A 51 -13.51 27.25 43.11
CA ALA A 51 -14.53 26.38 42.54
C ALA A 51 -14.05 25.78 41.20
N LEU A 52 -13.48 26.62 40.32
CA LEU A 52 -12.89 26.17 39.06
C LEU A 52 -11.70 25.23 39.25
N GLN A 53 -10.77 25.55 40.17
CA GLN A 53 -9.61 24.69 40.44
C GLN A 53 -10.06 23.32 40.95
N ARG A 54 -11.03 23.28 41.88
CA ARG A 54 -11.55 22.03 42.42
C ARG A 54 -12.29 21.23 41.35
N ALA A 55 -13.14 21.88 40.55
CA ALA A 55 -13.83 21.25 39.43
C ALA A 55 -12.85 20.70 38.39
N ALA A 56 -11.78 21.43 38.09
CA ALA A 56 -10.76 21.00 37.15
C ALA A 56 -10.00 19.75 37.62
N ILE A 57 -9.62 19.70 38.89
CA ILE A 57 -8.99 18.51 39.49
C ILE A 57 -9.95 17.32 39.43
N HIS A 58 -11.21 17.53 39.83
CA HIS A 58 -12.20 16.45 39.87
C HIS A 58 -12.53 15.90 38.47
N ALA A 59 -12.62 16.78 37.47
CA ALA A 59 -12.88 16.40 36.08
C ALA A 59 -11.67 15.71 35.45
N ALA A 60 -10.45 16.23 35.67
CA ALA A 60 -9.23 15.64 35.13
C ALA A 60 -8.89 14.27 35.77
N ALA A 61 -9.29 14.04 37.04
CA ALA A 61 -9.07 12.75 37.70
C ALA A 61 -9.92 11.60 37.14
N GLN A 62 -10.98 11.90 36.38
CA GLN A 62 -11.89 10.90 35.80
C GLN A 62 -11.55 10.51 34.37
N VAL A 63 -10.52 11.12 33.77
CA VAL A 63 -10.19 11.01 32.35
C VAL A 63 -8.71 10.62 32.23
N SER A 64 -8.37 9.81 31.23
CA SER A 64 -6.98 9.45 30.98
C SER A 64 -6.18 10.62 30.38
N LEU A 65 -4.84 10.61 30.53
CA LEU A 65 -4.00 11.67 29.98
C LEU A 65 -4.11 11.79 28.46
N ASP A 66 -4.23 10.65 27.76
CA ASP A 66 -4.40 10.58 26.30
C ASP A 66 -5.72 11.22 25.85
N GLU A 67 -6.79 10.99 26.63
CA GLU A 67 -8.08 11.64 26.40
C GLU A 67 -8.03 13.16 26.68
N LEU A 68 -7.29 13.56 27.71
CA LEU A 68 -7.14 14.97 28.10
C LEU A 68 -6.44 15.81 27.03
N ILE A 69 -5.47 15.22 26.32
CA ILE A 69 -4.64 15.91 25.31
C ILE A 69 -5.38 16.04 23.97
N ARG A 70 -6.41 15.23 23.70
CA ARG A 70 -7.15 15.27 22.42
C ARG A 70 -8.16 16.42 22.38
N GLU A 71 -8.10 17.21 21.30
CA GLU A 71 -8.90 18.43 21.09
C GLU A 71 -10.43 18.22 21.14
N LYS A 72 -10.95 17.06 20.70
CA LYS A 72 -12.40 16.78 20.76
C LYS A 72 -12.90 16.54 22.19
N GLU A 73 -12.01 16.12 23.08
CA GLU A 73 -12.34 15.69 24.43
C GLU A 73 -12.10 16.83 25.45
N SER A 74 -11.28 17.82 25.10
CA SER A 74 -11.13 19.06 25.88
C SER A 74 -12.42 19.90 25.95
N GLN A 75 -13.25 19.91 24.90
CA GLN A 75 -14.56 20.57 24.91
C GLN A 75 -15.54 19.89 25.87
N GLN A 76 -15.56 18.55 25.88
CA GLN A 76 -16.40 17.77 26.79
C GLN A 76 -15.93 17.94 28.25
N LEU A 77 -14.62 18.02 28.45
CA LEU A 77 -14.02 18.31 29.74
C LEU A 77 -14.42 19.71 30.25
N GLY A 78 -14.39 20.73 29.39
CA GLY A 78 -14.83 22.09 29.74
C GLY A 78 -16.29 22.13 30.19
N ALA A 79 -17.18 21.43 29.49
CA ALA A 79 -18.59 21.31 29.90
C ALA A 79 -18.75 20.61 31.26
N ARG A 80 -18.02 19.51 31.50
CA ARG A 80 -18.03 18.82 32.81
C ARG A 80 -17.50 19.71 33.94
N MET A 81 -16.40 20.43 33.70
CA MET A 81 -15.86 21.40 34.65
C MET A 81 -16.87 22.49 34.97
N GLN A 82 -17.62 22.98 33.97
CA GLN A 82 -18.66 23.99 34.17
C GLN A 82 -19.78 23.46 35.05
N THR A 83 -20.27 22.24 34.80
CA THR A 83 -21.32 21.64 35.63
C THR A 83 -20.87 21.47 37.08
N ILE A 84 -19.66 20.94 37.31
CA ILE A 84 -19.14 20.73 38.67
C ILE A 84 -18.89 22.06 39.38
N ALA A 85 -18.27 23.03 38.70
CA ALA A 85 -17.99 24.34 39.28
C ALA A 85 -19.27 25.12 39.58
N GLN A 86 -20.26 25.08 38.67
CA GLN A 86 -21.56 25.74 38.89
C GLN A 86 -22.28 25.14 40.09
N ALA A 87 -22.33 23.80 40.20
CA ALA A 87 -22.95 23.15 41.35
C ALA A 87 -22.28 23.52 42.69
N MET A 88 -20.95 23.71 42.71
CA MET A 88 -20.24 24.19 43.91
C MET A 88 -20.56 25.66 44.22
N LEU A 89 -20.71 26.52 43.22
CA LEU A 89 -21.08 27.92 43.43
C LEU A 89 -22.53 28.08 43.87
N ASP A 90 -23.43 27.22 43.38
CA ASP A 90 -24.84 27.19 43.76
C ASP A 90 -25.00 26.67 45.21
N ASP A 91 -24.25 25.64 45.62
CA ASP A 91 -24.25 25.11 47.01
C ASP A 91 -23.74 26.14 48.04
N LEU A 92 -22.90 27.08 47.59
CA LEU A 92 -22.37 28.17 48.41
C LEU A 92 -23.21 29.44 48.35
N ASP A 93 -24.38 29.41 47.69
CA ASP A 93 -25.22 30.59 47.43
C ASP A 93 -24.40 31.76 46.84
N GLY A 94 -23.48 31.45 45.92
CA GLY A 94 -22.51 32.42 45.40
C GLY A 94 -23.10 33.48 44.46
N GLY A 95 -24.34 33.29 43.96
CA GLY A 95 -25.02 34.23 43.06
C GLY A 95 -24.33 34.45 41.70
N MET A 96 -23.35 33.62 41.35
CA MET A 96 -22.53 33.70 40.14
C MET A 96 -22.88 32.58 39.15
N ARG A 97 -22.95 32.91 37.86
CA ARG A 97 -23.13 31.95 36.78
C ARG A 97 -21.93 31.94 35.85
N ILE A 98 -21.38 30.75 35.61
CA ILE A 98 -20.30 30.51 34.67
C ILE A 98 -20.89 30.45 33.26
N THR A 99 -20.45 31.32 32.36
CA THR A 99 -20.94 31.35 30.96
C THR A 99 -20.12 30.44 30.06
N GLN A 100 -18.80 30.44 30.22
CA GLN A 100 -17.91 29.64 29.39
C GLN A 100 -16.62 29.31 30.13
N ILE A 101 -16.17 28.07 29.96
CA ILE A 101 -14.82 27.60 30.35
C ILE A 101 -14.12 27.14 29.09
N ASN A 102 -12.89 27.61 28.91
CA ASN A 102 -11.99 27.16 27.86
C ASN A 102 -10.69 26.61 28.47
N THR A 103 -10.19 25.54 27.87
CA THR A 103 -8.98 24.82 28.26
C THR A 103 -8.00 24.88 27.08
N PRO A 104 -7.29 26.02 26.88
CA PRO A 104 -6.49 26.26 25.68
C PRO A 104 -5.22 25.41 25.59
N ASP A 105 -4.65 24.99 26.73
CA ASP A 105 -3.40 24.25 26.75
C ASP A 105 -3.40 23.18 27.86
N VAL A 106 -3.19 21.94 27.44
CA VAL A 106 -3.06 20.75 28.27
C VAL A 106 -1.69 20.15 27.99
N SER A 107 -0.75 20.38 28.90
CA SER A 107 0.58 19.77 28.81
C SER A 107 0.68 18.57 29.75
N PRO A 108 1.31 17.46 29.33
CA PRO A 108 1.67 16.38 30.25
C PRO A 108 2.61 16.88 31.36
N PRO A 109 2.72 16.15 32.50
CA PRO A 109 3.70 16.47 33.53
C PRO A 109 5.13 16.31 33.00
N LEU A 110 6.04 17.18 33.45
CA LEU A 110 7.43 17.26 33.00
C LEU A 110 8.17 15.91 33.06
N SER A 111 7.83 15.06 34.02
CA SER A 111 8.44 13.74 34.22
C SER A 111 8.24 12.78 33.03
N ILE A 112 7.16 12.95 32.26
CA ILE A 112 6.80 12.07 31.13
C ILE A 112 6.68 12.82 29.82
N GLU A 113 6.86 14.14 29.81
CA GLU A 113 6.74 14.96 28.60
C GLU A 113 7.61 14.42 27.45
N LYS A 114 8.86 14.07 27.75
CA LYS A 114 9.76 13.45 26.76
C LYS A 114 9.20 12.13 26.20
N LEU A 115 8.67 11.26 27.06
CA LEU A 115 8.12 9.96 26.66
C LEU A 115 6.83 10.12 25.84
N ALA A 116 5.97 11.08 26.21
CA ALA A 116 4.77 11.42 25.48
C ALA A 116 5.10 11.95 24.07
N ASN A 117 6.03 12.92 23.99
CA ASN A 117 6.47 13.48 22.71
C ASN A 117 7.10 12.41 21.80
N GLU A 118 7.92 11.50 22.35
CA GLU A 118 8.49 10.38 21.60
C GLU A 118 7.42 9.41 21.09
N PHE A 119 6.41 9.12 21.92
CA PHE A 119 5.27 8.28 21.53
C PHE A 119 4.46 8.91 20.41
N ASP A 120 4.13 10.20 20.50
CA ASP A 120 3.38 10.91 19.47
C ASP A 120 4.14 10.97 18.15
N LEU A 121 5.44 11.29 18.20
CA LEU A 121 6.31 11.25 17.03
C LEU A 121 6.37 9.84 16.41
N ALA A 122 6.44 8.79 17.23
CA ALA A 122 6.41 7.41 16.74
C ALA A 122 5.06 7.04 16.14
N ALA A 123 3.94 7.46 16.75
CA ALA A 123 2.59 7.26 16.25
C ALA A 123 2.36 7.99 14.91
N GLU A 124 2.84 9.22 14.77
CA GLU A 124 2.79 9.96 13.51
C GLU A 124 3.65 9.28 12.43
N ASN A 125 4.89 8.90 12.77
CA ASN A 125 5.77 8.20 11.85
C ASN A 125 5.20 6.84 11.41
N THR A 126 4.55 6.09 12.29
CA THR A 126 3.90 4.82 11.94
C THR A 126 2.72 5.04 11.00
N LYS A 127 1.86 6.04 11.26
CA LYS A 127 0.79 6.44 10.31
C LYS A 127 1.37 6.82 8.95
N ALA A 128 2.41 7.65 8.92
CA ALA A 128 3.08 8.04 7.68
C ALA A 128 3.70 6.84 6.94
N ARG A 129 4.28 5.88 7.66
CA ARG A 129 4.81 4.63 7.07
C ARG A 129 3.70 3.75 6.49
N MET A 130 2.58 3.59 7.21
CA MET A 130 1.43 2.82 6.71
C MET A 130 0.85 3.45 5.44
N GLU A 131 0.69 4.77 5.43
CA GLU A 131 0.12 5.48 4.29
C GLU A 131 1.04 5.37 3.06
N ARG A 132 2.35 5.56 3.24
CA ARG A 132 3.33 5.33 2.16
C ARG A 132 3.32 3.87 1.68
N ALA A 133 3.15 2.90 2.57
CA ALA A 133 3.08 1.49 2.20
C ALA A 133 1.81 1.16 1.41
N ARG A 134 0.65 1.70 1.82
CA ARG A 134 -0.62 1.57 1.09
C ARG A 134 -0.51 2.17 -0.30
N LYS A 135 -0.01 3.40 -0.40
CA LYS A 135 0.20 4.07 -1.68
C LYS A 135 1.11 3.26 -2.62
N ARG A 136 2.25 2.78 -2.13
CA ARG A 136 3.15 1.93 -2.93
C ARG A 136 2.51 0.61 -3.37
N ALA A 137 1.67 0.01 -2.53
CA ALA A 137 0.96 -1.20 -2.90
C ALA A 137 -0.05 -0.91 -4.03
N GLU A 138 -0.72 0.23 -3.97
CA GLU A 138 -1.65 0.68 -4.99
C GLU A 138 -0.94 1.02 -6.30
N ASP A 139 0.14 1.80 -6.23
CA ASP A 139 0.97 2.14 -7.39
C ASP A 139 1.42 0.86 -8.14
N ARG A 140 1.85 -0.18 -7.40
CA ARG A 140 2.22 -1.47 -8.01
C ARG A 140 1.07 -2.18 -8.72
N ARG A 141 -0.16 -2.06 -8.22
CA ARG A 141 -1.34 -2.67 -8.85
C ARG A 141 -1.71 -1.94 -10.14
N ILE A 142 -1.64 -0.62 -10.09
CA ILE A 142 -1.85 0.24 -11.27
C ILE A 142 -0.76 -0.03 -12.32
N ASP A 143 0.51 -0.15 -11.90
CA ASP A 143 1.60 -0.50 -12.82
C ASP A 143 1.40 -1.89 -13.45
N ALA A 144 0.84 -2.85 -12.69
CA ALA A 144 0.60 -4.20 -13.16
C ALA A 144 -0.57 -4.30 -14.15
N ALA A 145 -1.74 -3.74 -13.83
CA ALA A 145 -2.99 -3.96 -14.56
C ALA A 145 -3.75 -2.68 -14.93
N GLY A 146 -3.19 -1.51 -14.68
CA GLY A 146 -3.85 -0.22 -14.94
C GLY A 146 -4.97 0.11 -13.95
N ASP A 147 -5.87 0.99 -14.38
CA ASP A 147 -7.03 1.43 -13.58
C ASP A 147 -8.05 0.31 -13.39
N GLY A 148 -8.17 -0.61 -14.35
CA GLY A 148 -9.05 -1.78 -14.31
C GLY A 148 -8.59 -2.94 -13.41
N TRP A 149 -7.58 -2.74 -12.55
CA TRP A 149 -7.04 -3.81 -11.70
C TRP A 149 -8.06 -4.33 -10.69
N GLY A 150 -8.92 -3.45 -10.15
CA GLY A 150 -9.91 -3.81 -9.13
C GLY A 150 -10.96 -4.78 -9.67
N ASP A 151 -11.45 -4.54 -10.88
CA ASP A 151 -12.38 -5.43 -11.56
C ASP A 151 -11.73 -6.77 -11.94
N ALA A 152 -10.46 -6.75 -12.36
CA ALA A 152 -9.73 -7.97 -12.67
C ALA A 152 -9.62 -8.88 -11.43
N ILE A 153 -9.25 -8.34 -10.27
CA ILE A 153 -9.17 -9.12 -9.02
C ILE A 153 -10.55 -9.61 -8.60
N ARG A 154 -11.61 -8.80 -8.76
CA ARG A 154 -12.98 -9.22 -8.45
C ARG A 154 -13.40 -10.44 -9.28
N LEU A 155 -13.20 -10.39 -10.59
CA LEU A 155 -13.54 -11.50 -11.51
C LEU A 155 -12.70 -12.75 -11.24
N ILE A 156 -11.40 -12.57 -10.95
CA ILE A 156 -10.51 -13.69 -10.59
C ILE A 156 -10.99 -14.35 -9.29
N ASN A 157 -11.30 -13.56 -8.25
CA ASN A 157 -11.80 -14.10 -6.98
C ASN A 157 -13.15 -14.81 -7.15
N GLU A 158 -14.03 -14.29 -8.01
CA GLU A 158 -15.31 -14.95 -8.34
C GLU A 158 -15.08 -16.32 -8.98
N TYR A 159 -14.16 -16.41 -9.94
CA TYR A 159 -13.76 -17.66 -10.55
C TYR A 159 -13.09 -18.62 -9.54
N GLU A 160 -12.16 -18.16 -8.71
CA GLU A 160 -11.50 -18.97 -7.69
C GLU A 160 -12.50 -19.53 -6.67
N ASN A 161 -13.45 -18.71 -6.22
CA ASN A 161 -14.51 -19.14 -5.31
C ASN A 161 -15.39 -20.25 -5.94
N LEU A 162 -15.67 -20.18 -7.24
CA LEU A 162 -16.43 -21.22 -7.97
C LEU A 162 -15.66 -22.53 -8.12
N ILE A 163 -14.32 -22.47 -8.17
CA ILE A 163 -13.48 -23.68 -8.13
C ILE A 163 -13.49 -24.29 -6.74
N ASP A 164 -13.32 -23.47 -5.70
CA ASP A 164 -13.23 -23.94 -4.31
C ASP A 164 -14.56 -24.49 -3.79
N SER A 165 -15.68 -23.98 -4.30
CA SER A 165 -17.03 -24.40 -3.90
C SER A 165 -17.59 -25.60 -4.69
N ASP A 166 -16.78 -26.25 -5.53
CA ASP A 166 -17.21 -27.36 -6.41
C ASP A 166 -18.41 -26.94 -7.29
N GLY A 167 -18.38 -25.69 -7.78
CA GLY A 167 -19.42 -25.10 -8.62
C GLY A 167 -19.60 -25.83 -9.94
N SER A 168 -20.74 -25.61 -10.60
CA SER A 168 -21.01 -26.21 -11.92
C SER A 168 -19.93 -25.83 -12.92
N ALA A 169 -19.47 -26.78 -13.73
CA ALA A 169 -18.49 -26.55 -14.79
C ALA A 169 -18.94 -25.46 -15.77
N THR A 170 -20.25 -25.27 -15.95
CA THR A 170 -20.82 -24.18 -16.77
C THR A 170 -20.55 -22.81 -16.17
N ASP A 171 -20.66 -22.69 -14.86
CA ASP A 171 -20.56 -21.41 -14.14
C ASP A 171 -19.09 -21.02 -14.01
N GLN A 172 -18.22 -22.03 -13.77
CA GLN A 172 -16.77 -21.86 -13.81
C GLN A 172 -16.31 -21.38 -15.19
N GLN A 173 -16.83 -21.97 -16.28
CA GLN A 173 -16.49 -21.54 -17.63
C GLN A 173 -16.98 -20.12 -17.91
N ALA A 174 -18.22 -19.78 -17.53
CA ALA A 174 -18.74 -18.43 -17.70
C ALA A 174 -17.94 -17.37 -16.94
N ALA A 175 -17.51 -17.66 -15.71
CA ALA A 175 -16.64 -16.78 -14.92
C ALA A 175 -15.26 -16.63 -15.56
N LEU A 176 -14.69 -17.71 -16.09
CA LEU A 176 -13.41 -17.66 -16.79
C LEU A 176 -13.49 -16.85 -18.09
N ASP A 177 -14.58 -17.00 -18.85
CA ASP A 177 -14.82 -16.21 -20.07
C ASP A 177 -14.95 -14.71 -19.74
N ALA A 178 -15.59 -14.37 -18.62
CA ALA A 178 -15.66 -12.99 -18.12
C ALA A 178 -14.29 -12.42 -17.73
N VAL A 179 -13.42 -13.23 -17.11
CA VAL A 179 -12.03 -12.84 -16.82
C VAL A 179 -11.29 -12.53 -18.12
N TYR A 180 -11.37 -13.41 -19.12
CA TYR A 180 -10.69 -13.16 -20.40
C TYR A 180 -11.21 -11.92 -21.12
N ALA A 181 -12.54 -11.75 -21.19
CA ALA A 181 -13.14 -10.57 -21.80
C ALA A 181 -12.67 -9.26 -21.14
N HIS A 182 -12.53 -9.25 -19.81
CA HIS A 182 -12.00 -8.09 -19.09
C HIS A 182 -10.52 -7.86 -19.37
N LEU A 183 -9.71 -8.92 -19.35
CA LEU A 183 -8.27 -8.85 -19.60
C LEU A 183 -7.92 -8.40 -21.03
N GLU A 184 -8.75 -8.74 -22.01
CA GLU A 184 -8.61 -8.30 -23.41
C GLU A 184 -9.15 -6.88 -23.67
N SER A 185 -9.86 -6.30 -22.71
CA SER A 185 -10.42 -4.95 -22.85
C SER A 185 -9.35 -3.86 -22.68
N ASP A 186 -9.64 -2.67 -23.22
CA ASP A 186 -8.80 -1.47 -23.05
C ASP A 186 -8.74 -0.96 -21.60
N ALA A 187 -9.56 -1.52 -20.69
CA ALA A 187 -9.57 -1.15 -19.28
C ALA A 187 -8.37 -1.72 -18.50
N VAL A 188 -7.79 -2.81 -19.00
CA VAL A 188 -6.61 -3.44 -18.39
C VAL A 188 -5.35 -2.90 -19.06
N GLY A 189 -4.53 -2.23 -18.29
CA GLY A 189 -3.29 -1.59 -18.74
C GLY A 189 -2.03 -2.27 -18.19
N GLY A 190 -0.91 -1.54 -18.26
CA GLY A 190 0.32 -1.92 -17.58
C GLY A 190 1.00 -3.17 -18.12
N GLU A 191 1.63 -3.92 -17.22
CA GLU A 191 2.36 -5.14 -17.55
C GLU A 191 1.44 -6.24 -18.12
N VAL A 192 0.23 -6.39 -17.58
CA VAL A 192 -0.75 -7.39 -18.03
C VAL A 192 -1.12 -7.18 -19.50
N ALA A 193 -1.47 -5.94 -19.87
CA ALA A 193 -1.77 -5.61 -21.26
C ALA A 193 -0.59 -5.92 -22.21
N SER A 194 0.65 -5.64 -21.78
CA SER A 194 1.85 -5.97 -22.55
C SER A 194 2.04 -7.48 -22.75
N ILE A 195 1.75 -8.29 -21.74
CA ILE A 195 1.84 -9.76 -21.82
C ILE A 195 0.77 -10.28 -22.80
N ILE A 196 -0.47 -9.83 -22.64
CA ILE A 196 -1.60 -10.26 -23.47
C ILE A 196 -1.34 -9.90 -24.93
N SER A 197 -0.93 -8.66 -25.19
CA SER A 197 -0.61 -8.21 -26.55
C SER A 197 0.54 -8.99 -27.17
N SER A 198 1.56 -9.34 -26.38
CA SER A 198 2.66 -10.21 -26.83
C SER A 198 2.16 -11.62 -27.18
N ALA A 199 1.27 -12.19 -26.36
CA ALA A 199 0.69 -13.51 -26.60
C ALA A 199 -0.18 -13.52 -27.87
N LEU A 200 -1.04 -12.50 -28.06
CA LEU A 200 -1.86 -12.34 -29.26
C LEU A 200 -1.00 -12.17 -30.51
N SER A 201 0.09 -11.41 -30.44
CA SER A 201 1.03 -11.26 -31.56
C SER A 201 1.71 -12.59 -31.92
N PHE A 202 2.05 -13.39 -30.91
CA PHE A 202 2.64 -14.71 -31.12
C PHE A 202 1.63 -15.69 -31.71
N GLN A 203 0.39 -15.67 -31.23
CA GLN A 203 -0.69 -16.46 -31.81
C GLN A 203 -0.90 -16.12 -33.29
N ALA A 204 -1.00 -14.83 -33.63
CA ALA A 204 -1.13 -14.38 -35.02
C ALA A 204 0.06 -14.82 -35.89
N LEU A 205 1.29 -14.80 -35.34
CA LEU A 205 2.48 -15.31 -36.02
C LEU A 205 2.38 -16.82 -36.26
N VAL A 206 1.94 -17.59 -35.26
CA VAL A 206 1.73 -19.04 -35.38
C VAL A 206 0.71 -19.33 -36.47
N ASP A 207 -0.46 -18.68 -36.45
CA ASP A 207 -1.52 -18.88 -37.45
C ASP A 207 -1.04 -18.54 -38.86
N SER A 208 -0.33 -17.43 -39.02
CA SER A 208 0.26 -17.04 -40.30
C SER A 208 1.30 -18.06 -40.79
N SER A 209 2.18 -18.51 -39.89
CA SER A 209 3.22 -19.50 -40.22
C SER A 209 2.63 -20.86 -40.59
N LEU A 210 1.63 -21.33 -39.84
CA LEU A 210 0.93 -22.58 -40.11
C LEU A 210 0.19 -22.52 -41.44
N GLY A 211 -0.47 -21.40 -41.75
CA GLY A 211 -1.10 -21.18 -43.05
C GLY A 211 -0.10 -21.20 -44.20
N ALA A 212 1.04 -20.52 -44.04
CA ALA A 212 2.11 -20.50 -45.03
C ALA A 212 2.72 -21.89 -45.25
N ASP A 213 2.97 -22.64 -44.18
CA ASP A 213 3.51 -23.99 -44.24
C ASP A 213 2.50 -24.96 -44.87
N ALA A 214 1.22 -24.88 -44.50
CA ALA A 214 0.16 -25.69 -45.11
C ALA A 214 0.07 -25.45 -46.63
N GLN A 215 0.14 -24.19 -47.05
CA GLN A 215 0.12 -23.82 -48.47
C GLN A 215 1.40 -24.28 -49.20
N ARG A 216 2.56 -24.17 -48.54
CA ARG A 216 3.83 -24.66 -49.08
C ARG A 216 3.79 -26.18 -49.25
N PHE A 217 3.34 -26.93 -48.24
CA PHE A 217 3.24 -28.39 -48.33
C PHE A 217 2.20 -28.85 -49.33
N SER A 218 1.04 -28.20 -49.41
CA SER A 218 0.00 -28.54 -50.38
C SER A 218 0.50 -28.37 -51.82
N SER A 219 1.28 -27.31 -52.10
CA SER A 219 1.88 -27.08 -53.42
C SER A 219 2.97 -28.12 -53.77
N LEU A 220 3.70 -28.60 -52.76
CA LEU A 220 4.80 -29.55 -52.94
C LEU A 220 4.34 -31.01 -53.03
N LEU A 221 3.23 -31.35 -52.39
CA LEU A 221 2.76 -32.73 -52.25
C LEU A 221 2.58 -33.47 -53.60
N PRO A 222 2.03 -32.86 -54.67
CA PRO A 222 1.89 -33.54 -55.97
C PRO A 222 3.23 -33.90 -56.60
N ILE A 223 4.22 -32.99 -56.52
CA ILE A 223 5.55 -33.19 -57.08
C ILE A 223 6.33 -34.19 -56.24
N TYR A 224 6.22 -34.10 -54.91
CA TYR A 224 6.85 -35.02 -53.98
C TYR A 224 6.37 -36.46 -54.19
N ARG A 225 5.06 -36.67 -54.40
CA ARG A 225 4.50 -38.00 -54.69
C ARG A 225 5.05 -38.61 -55.98
N LYS A 226 5.39 -37.80 -56.98
CA LYS A 226 5.97 -38.27 -58.26
C LYS A 226 7.49 -38.45 -58.17
N HIS A 227 8.19 -37.54 -57.49
CA HIS A 227 9.65 -37.45 -57.47
C HIS A 227 10.19 -37.06 -56.08
N PRO A 228 10.13 -37.95 -55.08
CA PRO A 228 10.48 -37.61 -53.70
C PRO A 228 11.95 -37.21 -53.54
N ASN A 229 12.87 -37.97 -54.15
CA ASN A 229 14.31 -37.73 -54.07
C ASN A 229 14.72 -36.37 -54.67
N LEU A 230 14.03 -35.93 -55.73
CA LEU A 230 14.31 -34.66 -56.38
C LEU A 230 13.90 -33.48 -55.50
N VAL A 231 12.69 -33.52 -54.93
CA VAL A 231 12.18 -32.46 -54.05
C VAL A 231 13.05 -32.33 -52.80
N VAL A 232 13.41 -33.45 -52.15
CA VAL A 232 14.28 -33.43 -50.97
C VAL A 232 15.65 -32.82 -51.30
N ARG A 233 16.27 -33.25 -52.41
CA ARG A 233 17.57 -32.72 -52.84
C ARG A 233 17.51 -31.24 -53.17
N GLN A 234 16.45 -30.77 -53.85
CA GLN A 234 16.27 -29.36 -54.16
C GLN A 234 16.10 -28.52 -52.89
N ARG A 235 15.26 -28.96 -51.94
CA ARG A 235 15.06 -28.24 -50.67
C ARG A 235 16.31 -28.24 -49.79
N TRP A 236 17.06 -29.34 -49.79
CA TRP A 236 18.35 -29.40 -49.12
C TRP A 236 19.33 -28.38 -49.72
N LEU A 237 19.51 -28.42 -51.04
CA LEU A 237 20.41 -27.49 -51.73
C LEU A 237 20.00 -26.04 -51.51
N GLU A 238 18.72 -25.71 -51.61
CA GLU A 238 18.20 -24.35 -51.36
C GLU A 238 18.49 -23.89 -49.93
N THR A 239 18.26 -24.76 -48.93
CA THR A 239 18.53 -24.47 -47.53
C THR A 239 20.03 -24.27 -47.28
N VAL A 240 20.87 -25.16 -47.81
CA VAL A 240 22.32 -25.05 -47.71
C VAL A 240 22.81 -23.78 -48.42
N THR A 241 22.33 -23.46 -49.62
CA THR A 241 22.70 -22.22 -50.32
C THR A 241 22.26 -20.98 -49.54
N SER A 242 21.09 -21.01 -48.90
CA SER A 242 20.60 -19.92 -48.06
C SER A 242 21.51 -19.72 -46.84
N ILE A 243 21.83 -20.79 -46.12
CA ILE A 243 22.74 -20.74 -44.96
C ILE A 243 24.14 -20.30 -45.40
N MET A 244 24.66 -20.81 -46.51
CA MET A 244 25.98 -20.45 -47.04
C MET A 244 26.04 -19.02 -47.59
N SER A 245 24.91 -18.43 -47.93
CA SER A 245 24.82 -17.02 -48.32
C SER A 245 24.78 -16.05 -47.12
N ALA A 246 24.61 -16.58 -45.91
CA ALA A 246 24.63 -15.77 -44.70
C ALA A 246 26.03 -15.19 -44.47
N SER A 247 26.12 -13.87 -44.32
CA SER A 247 27.39 -13.17 -44.16
C SER A 247 28.12 -13.49 -42.86
N ASP A 248 27.43 -14.10 -41.91
CA ASP A 248 27.92 -14.42 -40.57
C ASP A 248 28.24 -15.91 -40.38
N LEU A 249 28.23 -16.71 -41.46
CA LEU A 249 28.58 -18.12 -41.43
C LEU A 249 30.11 -18.31 -41.42
N GLU A 250 30.58 -19.07 -40.43
CA GLU A 250 31.97 -19.52 -40.37
C GLU A 250 32.07 -20.99 -40.79
N THR A 251 32.89 -21.29 -41.79
CA THR A 251 33.12 -22.66 -42.26
C THR A 251 34.51 -23.13 -41.84
N ILE A 252 34.58 -24.32 -41.24
CA ILE A 252 35.83 -24.91 -40.75
C ILE A 252 36.09 -26.18 -41.55
N GLY A 253 37.12 -26.16 -42.40
CA GLY A 253 37.58 -27.32 -43.14
C GLY A 253 38.58 -28.13 -42.33
N LEU A 254 38.27 -29.41 -42.05
CA LEU A 254 39.22 -30.34 -41.43
C LEU A 254 39.87 -31.20 -42.52
N PRO A 255 41.22 -31.32 -42.58
CA PRO A 255 41.90 -32.18 -43.54
C PRO A 255 41.63 -33.66 -43.27
N SER A 256 41.57 -34.48 -44.32
CA SER A 256 41.35 -35.92 -44.19
C SER A 256 42.56 -36.59 -43.50
N GLY A 257 42.30 -37.38 -42.44
CA GLY A 257 43.33 -38.12 -41.69
C GLY A 257 43.51 -37.71 -40.22
N THR A 258 42.86 -36.64 -39.75
CA THR A 258 42.84 -36.21 -38.34
C THR A 258 41.90 -37.07 -37.48
N GLY A 259 42.13 -38.38 -37.42
CA GLY A 259 41.24 -39.31 -36.71
C GLY A 259 41.21 -39.17 -35.18
N LYS A 260 42.28 -38.63 -34.56
CA LYS A 260 42.41 -38.46 -33.09
C LYS A 260 43.01 -37.11 -32.66
N LEU A 261 43.17 -36.15 -33.56
CA LEU A 261 43.76 -34.86 -33.22
C LEU A 261 42.69 -33.96 -32.57
N GLY A 262 42.89 -33.60 -31.31
CA GLY A 262 42.04 -32.63 -30.63
C GLY A 262 42.29 -31.24 -31.20
N VAL A 263 41.45 -30.79 -32.13
CA VAL A 263 41.51 -29.44 -32.69
C VAL A 263 40.66 -28.52 -31.81
N SER A 264 41.30 -27.62 -31.07
CA SER A 264 40.61 -26.50 -30.42
C SER A 264 40.41 -25.41 -31.47
N VAL A 265 39.18 -25.26 -31.95
CA VAL A 265 38.83 -24.20 -32.90
C VAL A 265 38.28 -23.01 -32.11
N THR A 266 38.95 -21.87 -32.24
CA THR A 266 38.42 -20.58 -31.79
C THR A 266 37.87 -19.85 -33.01
N GLY A 267 36.61 -19.41 -32.93
CA GLY A 267 35.97 -18.69 -34.04
C GLY A 267 36.62 -17.33 -34.30
N SER A 268 36.54 -16.86 -35.54
CA SER A 268 37.07 -15.57 -35.97
C SER A 268 36.41 -14.41 -35.21
N GLN A 269 37.23 -13.48 -34.74
CA GLN A 269 36.78 -12.28 -34.05
C GLN A 269 35.90 -11.39 -34.96
N ASP A 270 36.26 -11.25 -36.24
CA ASP A 270 35.52 -10.45 -37.21
C ASP A 270 34.10 -10.98 -37.43
N ILE A 271 33.94 -12.31 -37.51
CA ILE A 271 32.61 -12.95 -37.67
C ILE A 271 31.79 -12.84 -36.38
N ALA A 272 32.45 -12.93 -35.22
CA ALA A 272 31.79 -12.72 -33.93
C ALA A 272 31.26 -11.28 -33.78
N GLU A 273 32.02 -10.29 -34.25
CA GLU A 273 31.62 -8.89 -34.31
C GLU A 273 30.48 -8.67 -35.30
N GLN A 274 30.53 -9.27 -36.49
CA GLN A 274 29.42 -9.24 -37.46
C GLN A 274 28.14 -9.86 -36.89
N ARG A 275 28.21 -11.03 -36.22
CA ARG A 275 27.02 -11.61 -35.54
C ARG A 275 26.46 -10.68 -34.49
N ARG A 276 27.32 -10.00 -33.73
CA ARG A 276 26.91 -9.02 -32.73
C ARG A 276 26.20 -7.85 -33.40
N GLN A 277 26.78 -7.28 -34.46
CA GLN A 277 26.19 -6.17 -35.19
C GLN A 277 24.87 -6.55 -35.86
N ASN A 278 24.79 -7.73 -36.50
CA ASN A 278 23.56 -8.23 -37.09
C ASN A 278 22.45 -8.44 -36.04
N ARG A 279 22.80 -8.96 -34.85
CA ARG A 279 21.85 -9.06 -33.72
C ARG A 279 21.39 -7.70 -33.21
N LEU A 280 22.29 -6.71 -33.14
CA LEU A 280 21.95 -5.34 -32.75
C LEU A 280 21.02 -4.70 -33.79
N ASN A 281 21.39 -4.74 -35.06
CA ASN A 281 20.57 -4.24 -36.17
C ASN A 281 19.19 -4.92 -36.23
N ALA A 282 19.12 -6.23 -35.98
CA ALA A 282 17.86 -6.96 -35.90
C ALA A 282 17.01 -6.54 -34.70
N LYS A 283 17.64 -6.30 -33.54
CA LYS A 283 16.96 -5.75 -32.35
C LYS A 283 16.45 -4.33 -32.62
N GLU A 284 17.25 -3.47 -33.25
CA GLU A 284 16.87 -2.10 -33.60
C GLU A 284 15.71 -2.07 -34.60
N ARG A 285 15.75 -2.89 -35.65
CA ARG A 285 14.62 -3.02 -36.60
C ARG A 285 13.34 -3.51 -35.93
N ASN A 286 13.45 -4.50 -35.03
CA ASN A 286 12.30 -4.97 -34.26
C ASN A 286 11.78 -3.89 -33.29
N ALA A 287 12.68 -3.12 -32.67
CA ALA A 287 12.29 -2.02 -31.79
C ALA A 287 11.60 -0.89 -32.57
N GLN A 288 12.09 -0.54 -33.77
CA GLN A 288 11.45 0.45 -34.65
C GLN A 288 10.07 -0.01 -35.13
N MET A 289 9.91 -1.27 -35.55
CA MET A 289 8.60 -1.83 -35.92
C MET A 289 7.62 -1.81 -34.75
N ARG A 290 8.10 -2.09 -33.52
CA ARG A 290 7.29 -2.02 -32.30
C ARG A 290 6.92 -0.59 -31.90
N ALA A 291 7.82 0.38 -32.12
CA ALA A 291 7.57 1.79 -31.89
C ALA A 291 6.52 2.35 -32.85
N ILE A 292 6.55 1.92 -34.12
CA ILE A 292 5.52 2.24 -35.12
C ILE A 292 4.17 1.60 -34.72
N SER A 293 4.19 0.44 -34.06
CA SER A 293 3.00 -0.24 -33.52
C SER A 293 2.53 0.28 -32.15
N GLY A 294 3.15 1.33 -31.58
CA GLY A 294 2.69 1.97 -30.34
C GLY A 294 3.01 1.24 -29.03
N MET A 295 3.81 0.18 -29.03
CA MET A 295 4.16 -0.57 -27.79
C MET A 295 5.36 0.04 -27.08
N ARG A 296 5.11 0.77 -25.99
CA ARG A 296 6.14 1.34 -25.10
C ARG A 296 6.57 0.27 -24.09
N GLN A 297 7.86 -0.06 -24.07
CA GLN A 297 8.41 -1.09 -23.19
C GLN A 297 8.56 -0.54 -21.76
N VAL A 298 8.06 -1.29 -20.78
CA VAL A 298 8.57 -1.28 -19.40
C VAL A 298 9.74 -2.25 -19.37
N ASP A 299 10.93 -1.78 -18.99
CA ASP A 299 12.14 -2.60 -18.91
C ASP A 299 11.96 -3.72 -17.87
N ARG A 300 11.92 -4.97 -18.34
CA ARG A 300 11.89 -6.16 -17.49
C ARG A 300 13.31 -6.60 -17.14
N VAL A 301 13.57 -6.74 -15.84
CA VAL A 301 14.69 -7.53 -15.30
C VAL A 301 14.39 -9.02 -15.52
N PRO A 302 15.37 -9.86 -15.93
CA PRO A 302 15.09 -11.26 -16.25
C PRO A 302 14.91 -12.10 -14.97
N TRP A 303 13.69 -12.54 -14.70
CA TRP A 303 13.43 -13.59 -13.71
C TRP A 303 13.56 -14.97 -14.37
N GLY A 304 14.47 -15.79 -13.84
CA GLY A 304 14.70 -17.17 -14.28
C GLY A 304 13.56 -18.09 -13.87
N PHE A 305 12.82 -18.60 -14.87
CA PHE A 305 11.87 -19.70 -14.70
C PHE A 305 12.64 -21.03 -14.57
N GLN A 306 12.83 -21.50 -13.34
CA GLN A 306 13.15 -22.90 -13.07
C GLN A 306 11.84 -23.68 -13.03
N ARG A 307 11.57 -24.43 -14.12
CA ARG A 307 10.47 -25.37 -14.23
C ARG A 307 10.68 -26.52 -13.24
N GLY A 308 9.96 -26.50 -12.12
CA GLY A 308 9.76 -27.63 -11.22
C GLY A 308 8.26 -27.85 -11.08
N ARG A 309 7.78 -28.98 -11.61
CA ARG A 309 6.43 -29.51 -11.39
C ARG A 309 6.18 -29.76 -9.89
N ASP A 310 4.90 -29.82 -9.55
CA ASP A 310 4.32 -30.20 -8.25
C ASP A 310 3.88 -29.04 -7.33
N PHE A 311 2.86 -28.30 -7.78
CA PHE A 311 1.91 -27.62 -6.89
C PHE A 311 0.61 -28.42 -6.80
N THR A 312 0.69 -29.60 -6.21
CA THR A 312 -0.47 -30.28 -5.62
C THR A 312 -0.17 -30.56 -4.17
N ARG A 313 -0.93 -29.89 -3.29
CA ARG A 313 -1.16 -30.28 -1.89
C ARG A 313 0.09 -30.53 -1.05
N ARG A 314 0.73 -29.47 -0.54
CA ARG A 314 1.48 -29.49 0.74
C ARG A 314 2.04 -28.09 1.03
N ARG A 315 1.30 -27.28 1.78
CA ARG A 315 1.78 -26.33 2.81
C ARG A 315 0.65 -25.39 3.24
N LEU A 316 -0.26 -25.92 4.06
CA LEU A 316 -0.99 -25.14 5.05
C LEU A 316 -1.20 -25.90 6.39
N ASN A 317 -0.93 -27.22 6.46
CA ASN A 317 -0.94 -27.97 7.72
C ASN A 317 0.46 -28.37 8.19
N ARG A 318 1.30 -27.40 8.58
CA ARG A 318 2.45 -27.69 9.45
C ARG A 318 2.76 -26.62 10.49
N GLU A 319 1.93 -25.57 10.62
CA GLU A 319 2.09 -24.54 11.66
C GLU A 319 0.97 -24.58 12.71
N ALA A 320 0.04 -25.54 12.64
CA ALA A 320 -1.02 -25.74 13.62
C ALA A 320 -0.76 -26.88 14.64
N GLU A 321 0.35 -27.61 14.55
CA GLU A 321 0.65 -28.77 15.43
C GLU A 321 1.95 -28.66 16.24
N ALA A 322 2.59 -27.48 16.31
CA ALA A 322 3.84 -27.29 17.07
C ALA A 322 3.69 -26.52 18.40
N HIS A 323 2.47 -26.19 18.83
CA HIS A 323 2.20 -25.54 20.12
C HIS A 323 1.07 -26.22 20.89
N SER A 324 1.21 -27.51 21.18
CA SER A 324 0.40 -28.18 22.22
C SER A 324 1.08 -29.38 22.90
N SER A 325 2.41 -29.42 22.97
CA SER A 325 3.10 -30.34 23.88
C SER A 325 4.46 -29.83 24.38
N SER A 326 4.45 -29.06 25.47
CA SER A 326 5.42 -29.26 26.57
C SER A 326 4.87 -28.56 27.81
N ASP A 327 3.97 -29.26 28.49
CA ASP A 327 3.78 -29.11 29.93
C ASP A 327 4.95 -29.87 30.60
N GLY A 328 5.65 -29.19 31.49
CA GLY A 328 6.86 -29.63 32.17
C GLY A 328 7.49 -28.48 32.94
#